data_AF-I8ADU7-F1
#
_entry.id   AF-I8ADU7-F1
#
_cell.length_a   1.000
_cell.length_b   1.000
_cell.length_c   1.000
_cell.angle_alpha   90.00
_cell.angle_beta   90.00
_cell.angle_gamma   90.00
#
_symmetry.space_group_name_H-M   'P 1'
#
loop_
_entity.id
_entity.type
_entity.pdbx_description
1 polymer ?
#
loop_
_entity_poly.entity_id
_entity_poly.type
_entity_poly.pdbx_seq_one_letter_code
_entity_poly.pdbx_strand_id
1 'polypeptide(L)' 'MKKEFIDNDQEAWTNFTMIFNHTGNFNIDFNYDDLSDENSYERMIIWKYEHLGLMPKSNTGKKYLEKYLRTLEDTEN' A
#
# COMPACT_ATOMS: atom_id res chain seq x y z
N MET A 1 -3.21 -10.87 14.68
CA MET A 1 -2.31 -11.05 13.52
C MET A 1 -1.00 -10.29 13.67
N LYS A 2 -0.93 -8.95 13.66
CA LYS A 2 0.36 -8.23 13.88
C LYS A 2 1.06 -8.63 15.18
N LYS A 3 0.28 -8.80 16.26
CA LYS A 3 0.78 -9.29 17.55
C LYS A 3 1.43 -10.68 17.45
N GLU A 4 0.88 -11.60 16.68
CA GLU A 4 1.46 -12.95 16.52
C GLU A 4 2.83 -12.89 15.85
N PHE A 5 3.05 -11.96 14.91
CA PHE A 5 4.37 -11.76 14.31
C PHE A 5 5.36 -11.25 15.36
N ILE A 6 4.97 -10.24 16.14
CA ILE A 6 5.79 -9.69 17.22
C ILE A 6 6.12 -10.76 18.27
N ASP A 7 5.12 -11.53 18.70
CA ASP A 7 5.26 -12.55 19.74
C ASP A 7 6.12 -13.74 19.26
N ASN A 8 6.35 -13.88 17.95
CA ASN A 8 7.23 -14.90 17.33
C ASN A 8 8.52 -14.30 16.74
N ASP A 9 8.94 -13.11 17.20
CA ASP A 9 10.17 -12.42 16.75
C ASP A 9 10.24 -12.18 15.22
N GLN A 10 9.08 -12.06 14.57
CA GLN A 10 8.96 -11.68 13.17
C GLN A 10 8.76 -10.17 13.03
N GLU A 11 9.28 -9.62 11.94
CA GLU A 11 9.08 -8.21 11.62
C GLU A 11 7.59 -7.89 11.47
N ALA A 12 7.17 -6.81 12.13
CA ALA A 12 5.77 -6.45 12.21
C ALA A 12 5.38 -5.57 11.01
N TRP A 13 4.63 -6.13 10.07
CA TRP A 13 4.10 -5.41 8.89
C TRP A 13 3.40 -4.08 9.26
N THR A 14 3.52 -3.09 8.37
CA THR A 14 2.87 -1.78 8.49
C THR A 14 1.49 -1.80 7.84
N ASN A 15 1.39 -2.46 6.69
CA ASN A 15 0.18 -2.59 5.90
C ASN A 15 0.03 -4.05 5.42
N PHE A 16 -1.20 -4.50 5.19
CA PHE A 16 -1.44 -5.80 4.54
C PHE A 16 -2.54 -5.65 3.49
N THR A 17 -2.35 -6.31 2.35
CA THR A 17 -3.32 -6.37 1.26
C THR A 17 -3.82 -7.81 1.12
N MET A 18 -5.14 -7.99 1.09
CA MET A 18 -5.76 -9.29 0.84
C MET A 18 -6.63 -9.19 -0.41
N ILE A 19 -6.34 -10.02 -1.41
CA ILE A 19 -7.13 -10.14 -2.64
C ILE A 19 -7.74 -11.52 -2.63
N PHE A 20 -9.06 -11.62 -2.76
CA PHE A 20 -9.76 -12.90 -2.83
C PHE A 20 -10.79 -12.88 -3.96
N ASN A 21 -11.10 -14.07 -4.49
CA ASN A 21 -12.09 -14.23 -5.54
C ASN A 21 -13.29 -15.07 -5.07
N HIS A 22 -14.32 -15.15 -5.91
CA HIS A 22 -15.53 -15.91 -5.63
C HIS A 22 -15.32 -17.43 -5.59
N THR A 23 -14.20 -17.94 -6.10
CA THR A 23 -13.84 -19.38 -6.04
C THR A 23 -13.10 -19.74 -4.76
N GLY A 24 -12.86 -18.78 -3.86
CA GLY A 24 -12.14 -18.99 -2.60
C GLY A 24 -10.62 -18.92 -2.72
N ASN A 25 -10.07 -18.56 -3.89
CA ASN A 25 -8.64 -18.30 -4.00
C ASN A 25 -8.35 -16.94 -3.39
N PHE A 26 -7.29 -16.86 -2.59
CA PHE A 26 -6.84 -15.62 -2.01
C PHE A 26 -5.32 -15.50 -2.03
N ASN A 27 -4.84 -14.26 -2.12
CA ASN A 27 -3.45 -13.88 -1.96
C ASN A 27 -3.37 -12.84 -0.83
N ILE A 28 -2.30 -12.92 -0.04
CA ILE A 28 -1.98 -11.95 0.99
C ILE A 28 -0.60 -11.39 0.67
N ASP A 29 -0.51 -10.06 0.72
CA ASP A 29 0.73 -9.32 0.58
C ASP A 29 0.97 -8.52 1.86
N PHE A 30 2.18 -8.64 2.41
CA PHE A 30 2.60 -7.95 3.63
C PHE A 30 3.59 -6.86 3.23
N ASN A 31 3.21 -5.60 3.45
CA ASN A 31 4.06 -4.45 3.17
C ASN A 31 4.64 -3.89 4.49
N TYR A 32 5.90 -3.46 4.42
CA TYR A 32 6.71 -2.90 5.50
C TYR A 32 7.07 -1.43 5.29
N ASP A 33 6.63 -0.82 4.18
CA ASP A 33 6.78 0.61 3.90
C ASP A 33 6.12 1.43 5.00
N ASP A 34 6.84 2.43 5.50
CA ASP A 34 6.32 3.35 6.48
C ASP A 34 5.43 4.39 5.81
N LEU A 35 4.14 4.08 5.73
CA LEU A 35 3.11 5.00 5.25
C LEU A 35 2.37 5.72 6.39
N SER A 36 3.04 5.94 7.53
CA SER A 36 2.41 6.55 8.70
C SER A 36 2.14 8.04 8.55
N ASP A 37 2.92 8.74 7.71
CA ASP A 37 2.82 10.18 7.48
C ASP A 37 1.73 10.56 6.46
N GLU A 38 1.27 9.63 5.61
CA GLU A 38 0.18 9.85 4.67
C GLU A 38 -1.17 9.87 5.38
N ASN A 39 -2.12 10.64 4.85
CA ASN A 39 -3.50 10.51 5.31
C ASN A 39 -4.19 9.28 4.67
N SER A 40 -5.33 8.89 5.23
CA SER A 40 -6.08 7.71 4.76
C SER A 40 -6.52 7.82 3.28
N TYR A 41 -6.73 9.04 2.77
CA TYR A 41 -7.11 9.28 1.39
C TYR A 41 -5.94 9.07 0.42
N GLU A 42 -4.76 9.56 0.76
CA GLU A 42 -3.52 9.38 0.00
C GLU A 42 -3.14 7.89 -0.07
N ARG A 43 -3.14 7.18 1.06
CA ARG A 43 -2.90 5.73 1.09
C ARG A 43 -3.85 4.95 0.18
N MET A 44 -5.13 5.32 0.17
CA MET A 44 -6.12 4.67 -0.71
C MET A 44 -5.80 4.90 -2.20
N ILE A 45 -5.27 6.07 -2.57
CA ILE A 45 -4.90 6.36 -3.96
C ILE A 45 -3.71 5.49 -4.38
N ILE A 46 -2.67 5.43 -3.54
CA ILE A 46 -1.47 4.61 -3.78
C ILE A 46 -1.87 3.15 -3.95
N TRP A 47 -2.63 2.60 -2.99
CA TRP A 47 -3.08 1.21 -3.03
C TRP A 47 -3.87 0.86 -4.30
N LYS A 48 -4.78 1.75 -4.74
CA LYS A 48 -5.58 1.55 -5.96
C LYS A 48 -4.70 1.57 -7.21
N TYR A 49 -3.66 2.39 -7.21
CA TYR A 49 -2.72 2.43 -8.32
C TYR A 49 -1.91 1.15 -8.39
N GLU A 50 -1.27 0.72 -7.29
CA GLU A 50 -0.37 -0.43 -7.26
C GLU A 50 -1.09 -1.77 -7.50
N HIS A 51 -2.24 -1.98 -6.86
CA HIS A 51 -2.91 -3.28 -6.91
C HIS A 51 -3.99 -3.39 -7.98
N LEU A 52 -4.59 -2.26 -8.40
CA LEU A 52 -5.68 -2.26 -9.38
C LEU A 52 -5.32 -1.54 -10.70
N GLY A 53 -4.16 -0.88 -10.80
CA GLY A 53 -3.79 -0.09 -11.97
C GLY A 53 -4.69 1.13 -12.18
N LEU A 54 -5.37 1.60 -11.14
CA LEU A 54 -6.39 2.66 -11.26
C LEU A 54 -5.81 4.04 -10.98
N MET A 55 -6.00 4.96 -11.94
CA MET A 55 -5.66 6.37 -11.78
C MET A 55 -6.72 7.14 -10.98
N PRO A 56 -6.31 8.04 -10.07
CA PRO A 56 -7.24 8.92 -9.37
C PRO A 56 -7.95 9.87 -10.34
N LYS A 57 -9.26 10.06 -10.14
CA LYS A 57 -10.08 10.94 -11.00
C LYS A 57 -9.90 12.42 -10.67
N SER A 58 -9.76 12.75 -9.39
CA SER A 58 -9.60 14.14 -8.93
C SER A 58 -8.22 14.69 -9.25
N ASN A 59 -8.13 15.98 -9.59
CA ASN A 59 -6.84 16.67 -9.79
C ASN A 59 -5.94 16.59 -8.56
N THR A 60 -6.51 16.76 -7.37
CA THR A 60 -5.79 16.62 -6.10
C THR A 60 -5.17 15.23 -5.96
N GLY A 61 -5.95 14.17 -6.20
CA GLY A 61 -5.45 12.81 -6.14
C GLY A 61 -4.36 12.50 -7.16
N LYS A 62 -4.44 13.07 -8.38
CA LYS A 62 -3.38 12.94 -9.39
C LYS A 62 -2.06 13.56 -8.92
N LYS A 63 -2.10 14.78 -8.37
CA LYS A 63 -0.91 15.44 -7.81
C LYS A 63 -0.25 14.63 -6.70
N TYR A 64 -1.06 13.98 -5.85
CA TYR A 64 -0.54 13.12 -4.80
C TYR A 64 0.13 11.87 -5.38
N LEU A 65 -0.51 11.22 -6.35
CA LEU A 65 0.08 10.06 -7.02
C LEU A 65 1.40 10.42 -7.72
N GLU A 66 1.47 11.57 -8.41
CA GLU A 66 2.70 12.07 -9.02
C GLU A 66 3.81 12.32 -7.99
N LYS A 67 3.49 12.91 -6.84
CA LYS A 67 4.46 13.12 -5.75
C LYS A 67 5.03 11.79 -5.25
N TYR A 68 4.17 10.80 -5.04
CA TYR A 68 4.56 9.46 -4.59
C TYR A 68 5.44 8.74 -5.62
N LEU A 69 5.08 8.78 -6.91
CA LEU A 69 5.89 8.16 -7.96
C LEU A 69 7.30 8.77 -8.04
N ARG A 70 7.41 10.09 -7.88
CA ARG A 70 8.70 10.76 -7.85
C ARG A 70 9.56 10.36 -6.64
N THR A 71 8.95 10.15 -5.46
CA THR A 71 9.72 9.68 -4.29
C THR A 71 10.30 8.28 -4.50
N LEU A 72 9.64 7.43 -5.28
CA LEU A 72 10.19 6.13 -5.66
C LEU A 72 11.38 6.26 -6.62
N GLU A 73 11.27 7.10 -7.66
CA GLU A 73 12.37 7.36 -8.61
C GLU A 73 13.62 7.94 -7.92
N ASP A 74 13.43 8.79 -6.90
CA ASP A 74 14.52 9.37 -6.11
C ASP A 74 15.19 8.34 -5.17
N THR A 75 14.53 7.21 -4.87
CA THR A 75 15.06 6.14 -3.99
C THR A 75 15.83 5.07 -4.78
N GLU A 76 15.62 4.96 -6.10
CA GLU A 76 16.30 4.01 -6.98
C GLU A 76 17.59 4.56 -7.64
N ASN A 77 17.97 5.82 -7.39
CA ASN A 77 19.19 6.48 -7.89
C ASN A 77 20.24 6.72 -6.79
#